data_AF-A0A5C9EGX9-F1
#
_entry.id   AF-A0A5C9EGX9-F1
#
_cell.length_a   1.000
_cell.length_b   1.000
_cell.length_c   1.000
_cell.angle_alpha   90.00
_cell.angle_beta   90.00
_cell.angle_gamma   90.00
#
_symmetry.space_group_name_H-M   'P 1'
#
loop_
_entity.id
_entity.type
_entity.pdbx_description
1 polymer ?
#
loop_
_entity_poly.entity_id
_entity_poly.type
_entity_poly.pdbx_seq_one_letter_code
_entity_poly.pdbx_strand_id
1 'polypeptide(L)'
;MSIIDLFTFPHFYFMLSTLLLISIGIYFVLAHNPENWFFLHKLFMGLGLIVAIVGLIVVGALRLTIIHAILGLITVILLTLSIIGGLYATKKQEKKLRTGHIWFGRLVYLVALIVIIIGILTFLGII
;
A
#
# COMPACT_ATOMS: atom_id res chain seq x y z
N MET A 1 -18.85 -14.05 -4.91
CA MET A 1 -19.26 -14.25 -3.50
C MET A 1 -20.15 -13.09 -3.07
N SER A 2 -20.85 -13.18 -1.95
CA SER A 2 -21.69 -12.08 -1.47
C SER A 2 -20.85 -10.94 -0.87
N ILE A 3 -21.45 -9.76 -0.71
CA ILE A 3 -20.84 -8.64 0.01
C ILE A 3 -20.58 -8.99 1.48
N ILE A 4 -21.40 -9.86 2.08
CA ILE A 4 -21.23 -10.31 3.46
C ILE A 4 -19.94 -11.14 3.59
N ASP A 5 -19.69 -12.03 2.63
CA ASP A 5 -18.48 -12.86 2.62
C ASP A 5 -17.21 -12.00 2.56
N LEU A 6 -17.24 -10.87 1.84
CA LEU A 6 -16.12 -9.93 1.75
C LEU A 6 -15.76 -9.35 3.12
N PHE A 7 -16.78 -8.96 3.90
CA PHE A 7 -16.62 -8.46 5.26
C PHE A 7 -16.30 -9.55 6.29
N THR A 8 -16.31 -10.82 5.90
CA THR A 8 -15.77 -11.90 6.75
C THR A 8 -14.37 -12.31 6.35
N PHE A 9 -13.84 -11.79 5.23
CA PHE A 9 -12.56 -12.20 4.69
C PHE A 9 -11.40 -11.42 5.33
N PRO A 10 -10.52 -12.04 6.14
CA PRO A 10 -9.51 -11.30 6.90
C PRO A 10 -8.51 -10.53 6.02
N HIS A 11 -8.12 -11.10 4.88
CA HIS A 11 -7.23 -10.46 3.92
C HIS A 11 -7.75 -9.08 3.45
N PHE A 12 -9.06 -8.94 3.28
CA PHE A 12 -9.68 -7.67 2.90
C PHE A 12 -9.37 -6.56 3.91
N TYR A 13 -9.49 -6.84 5.20
CA TYR A 13 -9.18 -5.87 6.26
C TYR A 13 -7.69 -5.53 6.34
N PHE A 14 -6.79 -6.48 6.12
CA PHE A 14 -5.35 -6.19 6.06
C PHE A 14 -5.02 -5.27 4.88
N MET A 15 -5.56 -5.53 3.70
CA MET A 15 -5.32 -4.68 2.52
C MET A 15 -5.95 -3.29 2.68
N LEU A 16 -7.17 -3.20 3.23
CA LEU A 16 -7.82 -1.93 3.50
C LEU A 16 -7.05 -1.13 4.57
N SER A 17 -6.59 -1.77 5.63
CA SER A 17 -5.78 -1.14 6.68
C SER A 17 -4.43 -0.67 6.14
N THR A 18 -3.80 -1.45 5.26
CA THR A 18 -2.59 -1.03 4.53
C THR A 18 -2.83 0.27 3.78
N LEU A 19 -3.91 0.33 2.99
CA LEU A 19 -4.25 1.53 2.23
C LEU A 19 -4.49 2.73 3.14
N LEU A 20 -5.26 2.56 4.23
CA LEU A 20 -5.51 3.61 5.22
C LEU A 20 -4.22 4.12 5.86
N LEU A 21 -3.31 3.24 6.28
CA LEU A 21 -2.03 3.61 6.86
C LEU A 21 -1.17 4.40 5.87
N ILE A 22 -1.11 3.97 4.60
CA ILE A 22 -0.40 4.70 3.55
C ILE A 22 -1.04 6.08 3.32
N SER A 23 -2.37 6.17 3.25
CA SER A 23 -3.10 7.44 3.10
C SER A 23 -2.80 8.40 4.26
N ILE A 24 -2.78 7.92 5.50
CA ILE A 24 -2.40 8.71 6.68
C ILE A 24 -0.94 9.17 6.57
N GLY A 25 -0.04 8.28 6.17
CA GLY A 25 1.38 8.62 5.94
C GLY A 25 1.56 9.71 4.88
N ILE A 26 0.80 9.65 3.78
CA ILE A 26 0.79 10.69 2.73
C ILE A 26 0.18 11.99 3.27
N TYR A 27 -0.91 11.92 4.04
CA TYR A 27 -1.54 13.09 4.65
C TYR A 27 -0.54 13.90 5.48
N PHE A 28 0.28 13.24 6.31
CA PHE A 28 1.31 13.94 7.08
C PHE A 28 2.32 14.70 6.21
N VAL A 29 2.68 14.15 5.05
CA VAL A 29 3.55 14.84 4.08
C VAL A 29 2.87 16.04 3.45
N LEU A 30 1.56 15.97 3.20
CA LEU A 30 0.81 17.08 2.62
C LEU A 30 0.58 18.19 3.64
N ALA A 31 0.14 17.83 4.85
CA ALA A 31 -0.23 18.76 5.91
C ALA A 31 0.99 19.43 6.57
N HIS A 32 2.18 18.80 6.54
CA HIS A 32 3.38 19.27 7.24
C HIS A 32 3.15 19.56 8.74
N ASN A 33 2.17 18.89 9.34
CA ASN A 33 1.73 19.04 10.73
C ASN A 33 1.45 17.64 11.30
N PRO A 34 1.95 17.27 12.50
CA PRO A 34 2.75 18.03 13.47
C PRO A 34 4.23 18.20 13.07
N GLU A 35 5.05 18.87 13.90
CA GLU A 35 6.49 19.10 13.64
C GLU A 35 7.25 17.81 13.26
N ASN A 36 6.81 16.70 13.81
CA ASN A 36 7.28 15.34 13.60
C ASN A 36 6.58 14.61 12.42
N TRP A 37 5.96 15.35 11.48
CA TRP A 37 5.29 14.82 10.30
C TRP A 37 6.17 13.83 9.51
N PHE A 38 7.48 14.11 9.42
CA PHE A 38 8.40 13.25 8.67
C PHE A 38 8.63 11.90 9.36
N PHE A 39 8.70 11.90 10.70
CA PHE A 39 8.74 10.67 11.48
C PHE A 39 7.43 9.89 11.31
N LEU A 40 6.29 10.57 11.43
CA LEU A 40 4.98 9.96 11.27
C LEU A 40 4.80 9.36 9.87
N HIS A 41 5.18 10.07 8.81
CA HIS A 41 5.18 9.53 7.45
C HIS A 41 5.94 8.18 7.39
N LYS A 42 7.18 8.14 7.87
CA LYS A 42 7.97 6.89 7.88
C LYS A 42 7.32 5.78 8.70
N LEU A 43 6.80 6.12 9.89
CA LEU A 43 6.14 5.17 10.78
C LEU A 43 4.92 4.55 10.10
N PHE A 44 4.02 5.36 9.56
CA PHE A 44 2.80 4.90 8.89
C PHE A 44 3.09 4.11 7.61
N MET A 45 4.10 4.50 6.83
CA MET A 45 4.53 3.72 5.66
C MET A 45 5.11 2.35 6.06
N GLY A 46 5.93 2.31 7.12
CA GLY A 46 6.48 1.06 7.65
C GLY A 46 5.41 0.12 8.20
N LEU A 47 4.47 0.64 9.00
CA LEU A 47 3.33 -0.13 9.49
C LEU A 47 2.46 -0.63 8.34
N GLY A 48 2.18 0.22 7.35
CA GLY A 48 1.43 -0.18 6.15
C GLY A 48 2.09 -1.35 5.42
N LEU A 49 3.42 -1.31 5.24
CA LEU A 49 4.16 -2.42 4.62
C LEU A 49 4.06 -3.71 5.46
N ILE A 50 4.23 -3.63 6.78
CA ILE A 50 4.11 -4.80 7.67
C ILE A 50 2.71 -5.42 7.55
N VAL A 51 1.67 -4.60 7.64
CA VAL A 51 0.27 -5.02 7.51
C VAL A 51 0.00 -5.65 6.14
N ALA A 52 0.59 -5.11 5.06
CA ALA A 52 0.49 -5.68 3.72
C ALA A 52 1.12 -7.08 3.65
N ILE A 53 2.32 -7.25 4.20
CA ILE A 53 3.01 -8.55 4.22
C ILE A 53 2.20 -9.57 5.02
N VAL A 54 1.68 -9.20 6.19
CA VAL A 54 0.79 -10.07 6.99
C VAL A 54 -0.46 -10.43 6.20
N GLY A 55 -1.09 -9.47 5.53
CA GLY A 55 -2.24 -9.73 4.68
C GLY A 55 -1.95 -10.69 3.52
N LEU A 56 -0.76 -10.60 2.90
CA LEU A 56 -0.32 -11.58 1.89
C LEU A 56 -0.14 -12.99 2.47
N ILE A 57 0.33 -13.12 3.72
CA ILE A 57 0.43 -14.43 4.38
C ILE A 57 -0.97 -14.98 4.70
N VAL A 58 -1.87 -14.12 5.18
CA VAL A 58 -3.24 -14.45 5.58
C VAL A 58 -4.14 -14.82 4.41
N VAL A 59 -3.81 -14.38 3.18
CA VAL A 59 -4.56 -14.78 1.97
C VAL A 59 -4.57 -16.31 1.80
N GLY A 60 -3.57 -17.02 2.34
CA GLY A 60 -3.51 -18.48 2.33
C GLY A 60 -3.55 -19.08 0.92
N ALA A 61 -4.15 -20.27 0.80
CA ALA A 61 -4.29 -21.02 -0.46
C ALA A 61 -5.51 -20.59 -1.31
N LEU A 62 -6.12 -19.45 -1.02
CA LEU A 62 -7.27 -18.96 -1.78
C LEU A 62 -6.84 -18.63 -3.21
N ARG A 63 -7.53 -19.24 -4.17
CA ARG A 63 -7.38 -18.97 -5.60
C ARG A 63 -8.11 -17.68 -5.95
N LEU A 64 -7.57 -16.54 -5.54
CA LEU A 64 -7.88 -15.29 -6.24
C LEU A 64 -7.40 -15.42 -7.69
N THR A 65 -7.92 -14.60 -8.60
CA THR A 65 -7.48 -14.63 -9.99
C THR A 65 -5.97 -14.39 -10.06
N ILE A 66 -5.29 -15.12 -10.97
CA ILE A 66 -3.84 -15.03 -11.13
C ILE A 66 -3.39 -13.59 -11.38
N ILE A 67 -4.22 -12.79 -12.05
CA ILE A 67 -3.98 -11.38 -12.34
C ILE A 67 -3.96 -10.54 -11.05
N HIS A 68 -4.99 -10.63 -10.21
CA HIS A 68 -5.03 -9.86 -8.96
C HIS A 68 -3.88 -10.26 -8.03
N ALA A 69 -3.57 -11.56 -7.94
CA ALA A 69 -2.46 -12.04 -7.12
C ALA A 69 -1.10 -11.47 -7.57
N ILE A 70 -0.81 -11.50 -8.89
CA ILE A 70 0.41 -10.93 -9.46
C ILE A 70 0.48 -9.42 -9.20
N LEU A 71 -0.61 -8.69 -9.46
CA LEU A 71 -0.64 -7.24 -9.25
C LEU A 71 -0.48 -6.88 -7.76
N GLY A 72 -1.09 -7.64 -6.85
CA GLY A 72 -0.93 -7.47 -5.41
C GLY A 72 0.51 -7.66 -4.96
N LEU A 73 1.17 -8.73 -5.42
CA LEU A 73 2.57 -8.97 -5.11
C LEU A 73 3.48 -7.85 -5.66
N ILE A 74 3.28 -7.46 -6.93
CA ILE A 74 4.01 -6.34 -7.54
C ILE A 74 3.82 -5.06 -6.73
N THR A 75 2.60 -4.78 -6.27
CA THR A 75 2.31 -3.60 -5.45
C THR A 75 3.10 -3.59 -4.15
N VAL A 76 3.19 -4.73 -3.44
CA VAL A 76 3.97 -4.82 -2.20
C VAL A 76 5.47 -4.65 -2.47
N ILE A 77 5.98 -5.20 -3.57
CA ILE A 77 7.38 -4.98 -4.00
C ILE A 77 7.62 -3.49 -4.28
N LEU A 78 6.74 -2.85 -5.06
CA LEU A 78 6.85 -1.43 -5.38
C LEU A 78 6.77 -0.54 -4.14
N LEU A 79 5.89 -0.87 -3.18
CA LEU A 79 5.82 -0.19 -1.89
C LEU A 79 7.13 -0.32 -1.12
N THR A 80 7.71 -1.52 -1.06
CA THR A 80 9.00 -1.77 -0.42
C THR A 80 10.12 -0.94 -1.07
N LEU A 81 10.19 -0.95 -2.40
CA LEU A 81 11.16 -0.13 -3.15
C LEU A 81 10.95 1.37 -2.92
N SER A 82 9.70 1.82 -2.81
CA SER A 82 9.37 3.23 -2.55
C SER A 82 9.85 3.67 -1.18
N ILE A 83 9.67 2.84 -0.15
CA ILE A 83 10.16 3.09 1.22
C ILE A 83 11.69 3.13 1.24
N ILE A 84 12.36 2.15 0.64
CA ILE A 84 13.83 2.11 0.54
C ILE A 84 14.34 3.36 -0.21
N GLY A 85 13.71 3.70 -1.33
CA GLY A 85 14.02 4.90 -2.12
C GLY A 85 13.84 6.19 -1.32
N GLY A 86 12.80 6.28 -0.49
CA GLY A 86 12.56 7.42 0.40
C GLY A 86 13.64 7.57 1.48
N LEU A 87 14.06 6.45 2.08
CA LEU A 87 15.18 6.44 3.03
C LEU A 87 16.49 6.88 2.36
N TYR A 88 16.76 6.38 1.14
CA TYR A 88 17.94 6.76 0.38
C TYR A 88 17.93 8.24 -0.02
N ALA A 89 16.80 8.75 -0.53
CA ALA A 89 16.63 10.16 -0.89
C ALA A 89 16.83 11.09 0.31
N THR A 90 16.36 10.68 1.49
CA THR A 90 16.56 11.42 2.74
C THR A 90 18.03 11.47 3.14
N LYS A 91 18.76 10.36 3.01
CA LYS A 91 20.19 10.28 3.33
C LYS A 91 21.04 11.12 2.39
N LYS A 92 20.73 11.14 1.09
CA LYS A 92 21.48 11.88 0.07
C LYS A 92 21.12 13.37 0.00
N GLN A 93 19.93 13.74 0.46
CA GLN A 93 19.39 15.11 0.39
C GLN A 93 19.37 15.71 -1.03
N GLU A 94 19.39 14.88 -2.07
CA GLU A 94 19.37 15.34 -3.45
C GLU A 94 17.94 15.64 -3.91
N LYS A 95 17.73 16.85 -4.45
CA LYS A 95 16.41 17.29 -4.94
C LYS A 95 15.82 16.35 -6.00
N LYS A 96 16.64 15.83 -6.92
CA LYS A 96 16.20 14.89 -7.97
C LYS A 96 15.68 13.58 -7.37
N LEU A 97 16.39 13.01 -6.39
CA LEU A 97 15.98 11.79 -5.70
C LEU A 97 14.68 12.01 -4.90
N ARG A 98 14.55 13.15 -4.22
CA ARG A 98 13.32 13.51 -3.51
C ARG A 98 12.12 13.63 -4.46
N THR A 99 12.27 14.33 -5.58
CA THR A 99 11.21 14.45 -6.59
C THR A 99 10.86 13.09 -7.19
N GLY A 100 11.86 12.26 -7.49
CA GLY A 100 11.67 10.89 -7.97
C GLY A 100 10.88 10.04 -6.98
N HIS A 101 11.23 10.07 -5.69
CA HIS A 101 10.49 9.37 -4.63
C HIS A 101 9.02 9.83 -4.54
N ILE A 102 8.75 11.13 -4.64
CA ILE A 102 7.37 11.66 -4.60
C ILE A 102 6.55 11.12 -5.77
N TRP A 103 7.07 11.19 -7.01
CA TRP A 103 6.36 10.69 -8.19
C TRP A 103 6.18 9.18 -8.15
N PHE A 104 7.21 8.44 -7.76
CA PHE A 104 7.15 7.00 -7.61
C PHE A 104 6.13 6.61 -6.53
N GLY A 105 6.15 7.26 -5.37
CA GLY A 105 5.18 7.03 -4.29
C GLY A 105 3.73 7.27 -4.72
N ARG A 106 3.46 8.32 -5.52
CA ARG A 106 2.13 8.56 -6.11
C ARG A 106 1.70 7.43 -7.04
N LEU A 107 2.60 6.96 -7.91
CA LEU A 107 2.32 5.82 -8.79
C LEU A 107 2.00 4.57 -7.98
N VAL A 108 2.80 4.24 -6.97
CA VAL A 108 2.57 3.08 -6.10
C VAL A 108 1.21 3.17 -5.40
N TYR A 109 0.84 4.34 -4.89
CA TYR A 109 -0.45 4.55 -4.25
C TYR A 109 -1.63 4.34 -5.21
N LEU A 110 -1.54 4.87 -6.45
CA LEU A 110 -2.55 4.66 -7.48
C LEU A 110 -2.68 3.18 -7.87
N VAL A 111 -1.55 2.49 -8.03
CA VAL A 111 -1.56 1.04 -8.31
C VAL A 111 -2.22 0.28 -7.15
N ALA A 112 -1.89 0.59 -5.90
CA ALA A 112 -2.51 -0.05 -4.74
C ALA A 112 -4.04 0.14 -4.69
N LEU A 113 -4.52 1.36 -4.99
CA LEU A 113 -5.96 1.64 -5.11
C LEU A 113 -6.61 0.76 -6.18
N ILE A 114 -6.02 0.71 -7.38
CA ILE A 114 -6.53 -0.09 -8.50
C ILE A 114 -6.57 -1.57 -8.12
N VAL A 115 -5.53 -2.10 -7.47
CA VAL A 115 -5.47 -3.50 -7.05
C VAL A 115 -6.55 -3.84 -6.04
N ILE A 116 -6.83 -2.97 -5.06
CA ILE A 116 -7.92 -3.17 -4.11
C ILE A 116 -9.27 -3.19 -4.83
N ILE A 117 -9.51 -2.27 -5.77
CA ILE A 117 -10.74 -2.24 -6.56
C ILE A 117 -10.90 -3.54 -7.35
N ILE A 118 -9.86 -3.96 -8.08
CA ILE A 118 -9.86 -5.23 -8.82
C ILE A 118 -10.14 -6.41 -7.88
N GLY A 119 -9.50 -6.45 -6.70
CA GLY A 119 -9.71 -7.51 -5.71
C GLY A 119 -11.16 -7.59 -5.23
N ILE A 120 -11.78 -6.45 -4.93
CA ILE A 120 -13.20 -6.37 -4.55
C ILE A 120 -14.09 -6.86 -5.69
N LEU A 121 -13.89 -6.35 -6.91
CA LEU A 121 -14.72 -6.71 -8.06
C LEU A 121 -14.60 -8.20 -8.42
N THR A 122 -13.38 -8.76 -8.41
CA THR A 122 -13.14 -10.19 -8.62
C THR A 122 -13.78 -11.04 -7.51
N PHE A 123 -13.65 -10.64 -6.24
CA PHE A 123 -14.25 -11.39 -5.12
C PHE A 123 -15.79 -11.44 -5.22
N LEU A 124 -16.40 -10.33 -5.63
CA LEU A 124 -17.83 -10.23 -5.88
C LEU A 124 -18.29 -10.95 -7.15
N GLY A 125 -17.35 -11.41 -8.01
CA GLY A 125 -17.65 -12.09 -9.27
C GLY A 125 -18.18 -11.16 -10.37
N ILE A 126 -17.84 -9.87 -10.29
CA ILE A 126 -18.17 -8.87 -11.32
C ILE A 126 -17.19 -8.96 -12.50
N ILE A 127 -15.92 -9.27 -12.19
CA ILE A 127 -14.82 -9.53 -13.16
C ILE A 127 -14.04 -10.79 -12.74
#